data_AF-A0A239R517-F1
#
_entry.id   AF-A0A239R517-F1
#
_cell.length_a   1.000
_cell.length_b   1.000
_cell.length_c   1.000
_cell.angle_alpha   90.00
_cell.angle_beta   90.00
_cell.angle_gamma   90.00
#
_symmetry.space_group_name_H-M   'P 1'
#
loop_
_entity.id
_entity.type
_entity.pdbx_description
1 polymer ?
#
loop_
_entity_poly.entity_id
_entity_poly.type
_entity_poly.pdbx_seq_one_letter_code
_entity_poly.pdbx_strand_id
1 'polypeptide(L)'
;MFVLEEYQSDIECKELPISDDMFHLALQDGEKRYHVKSPKGDYFDIVYLDNNDDIEPIEFYPKYMKGPFMAQYLSYDETDKDTLYIDFFQGINAAEFEEVNEYSIALTRVILSFTQGIDIWFDDPRILWFISEDDRVHVVEKLPEFSGETTFYVQKQFKTGLEDRDFNRLSSTYAFHNVFFPQWMLKGKNFTDYKYVTMQTNSIGGIGAILAYQKRFEIVFSHFGLKLITNEERLGKFRVEMLNKYFSLELTAEDASGDNTLIIDNQIFLIKTKMVYTIEQATDASILAPGFKNEMDEYYEALFEGRKVLGILIRGTDYISTGLSGERRMATVPQMLPTIHQWLEEDGYDRIFLATEDDDILDQMKSEFGKRIIAVAQERHRVSDFREGQIISELEKETIPPDKLDEMVEDTTINYFYALYLLSRCDSFMCSGQCNGWDVVNDFNGGRFLRSYKFKVVE
;
A
#
# COMPACT_ATOMS: atom_id res chain seq x y z
N MET A 1 9.33 10.29 19.43
CA MET A 1 8.39 10.62 20.51
C MET A 1 9.10 10.64 21.86
N PHE A 2 8.59 11.36 22.86
CA PHE A 2 9.03 11.25 24.25
C PHE A 2 8.22 10.20 25.01
N VAL A 3 8.91 9.31 25.71
CA VAL A 3 8.34 8.32 26.64
C VAL A 3 8.65 8.69 28.08
N LEU A 4 7.80 8.27 29.01
CA LEU A 4 7.98 8.51 30.44
C LEU A 4 8.81 7.40 31.08
N GLU A 5 9.91 7.75 31.73
CA GLU A 5 10.78 6.85 32.49
C GLU A 5 10.85 7.22 33.97
N GLU A 6 11.34 6.29 34.79
CA GLU A 6 11.69 6.58 36.18
C GLU A 6 12.80 7.65 36.26
N TYR A 7 12.72 8.51 37.26
CA TYR A 7 13.70 9.57 37.49
C TYR A 7 15.11 9.01 37.77
N GLN A 8 16.10 9.45 37.00
CA GLN A 8 17.51 9.06 37.19
C GLN A 8 18.34 10.24 37.68
N SER A 9 18.52 10.34 39.01
CA SER A 9 19.21 11.46 39.66
C SER A 9 20.70 11.60 39.32
N ASP A 10 21.31 10.56 38.76
CA ASP A 10 22.73 10.52 38.38
C ASP A 10 22.99 11.02 36.95
N ILE A 11 21.93 11.23 36.16
CA ILE A 11 22.04 11.83 34.83
C ILE A 11 21.83 13.33 34.94
N GLU A 12 22.79 14.13 34.48
CA GLU A 12 22.63 15.58 34.38
C GLU A 12 21.86 15.93 33.10
N CYS A 13 20.64 16.44 33.23
CA CYS A 13 19.86 16.98 32.11
C CYS A 13 19.02 18.19 32.53
N LYS A 14 18.39 18.85 31.54
CA LYS A 14 17.56 20.04 31.79
C LYS A 14 16.26 19.65 32.50
N GLU A 15 15.78 20.54 33.37
CA GLU A 15 14.45 20.41 33.95
C GLU A 15 13.39 21.07 33.07
N LEU A 16 12.25 20.40 32.89
CA LEU A 16 11.06 20.96 32.27
C LEU A 16 9.87 20.90 33.23
N PRO A 17 9.09 21.98 33.37
CA PRO A 17 7.83 21.92 34.11
C PRO A 17 6.79 21.15 33.29
N ILE A 18 5.86 20.48 33.97
CA ILE A 18 4.64 20.03 33.31
C ILE A 18 3.85 21.27 32.86
N SER A 19 3.50 21.26 31.59
CA SER A 19 2.61 22.22 30.95
C SER A 19 1.97 21.57 29.73
N ASP A 20 0.97 22.24 29.15
CA ASP A 20 0.34 21.74 27.94
C ASP A 20 1.33 21.63 26.77
N ASP A 21 2.31 22.53 26.71
CA ASP A 21 3.32 22.61 25.64
C ASP A 21 4.63 21.86 25.96
N MET A 22 4.71 21.09 27.05
CA MET A 22 5.98 20.52 27.52
C MET A 22 6.71 19.70 26.44
N PHE A 23 5.99 18.85 25.72
CA PHE A 23 6.59 18.03 24.65
C PHE A 23 6.99 18.86 23.43
N HIS A 24 6.18 19.87 23.06
CA HIS A 24 6.52 20.82 22.00
C HIS A 24 7.81 21.59 22.31
N LEU A 25 7.98 22.03 23.56
CA LEU A 25 9.19 22.68 24.03
C LEU A 25 10.40 21.74 24.00
N ALA A 26 10.23 20.48 24.45
CA ALA A 26 11.28 19.47 24.42
C ALA A 26 11.73 19.13 22.99
N LEU A 27 10.78 18.98 22.05
CA LEU A 27 11.08 18.72 20.63
C LEU A 27 11.83 19.89 19.97
N GLN A 28 11.44 21.13 20.28
CA GLN A 28 12.11 22.33 19.76
C GLN A 28 13.52 22.51 20.31
N ASP A 29 13.74 22.18 21.59
CA ASP A 29 15.05 22.27 22.24
C ASP A 29 15.98 21.14 21.80
N GLY A 30 15.44 19.95 21.49
CA GLY A 30 16.15 18.86 20.82
C GLY A 30 17.04 18.00 21.72
N GLU A 31 16.96 18.15 23.05
CA GLU A 31 17.64 17.22 23.96
C GLU A 31 16.91 15.88 24.02
N LYS A 32 17.66 14.82 24.34
CA LYS A 32 17.11 13.45 24.37
C LYS A 32 16.53 13.04 25.72
N ARG A 33 16.75 13.83 26.78
CA ARG A 33 16.24 13.54 28.13
C ARG A 33 16.02 14.83 28.90
N TYR A 34 14.94 14.87 29.67
CA TYR A 34 14.64 15.95 30.62
C TYR A 34 14.14 15.37 31.94
N HIS A 35 14.46 16.05 33.03
CA HIS A 35 13.81 15.83 34.32
C HIS A 35 12.51 16.62 34.37
N VAL A 36 11.44 15.99 34.83
CA VAL A 36 10.12 16.61 34.91
C VAL A 36 9.57 16.45 36.31
N LYS A 37 9.07 17.57 36.85
CA LYS A 37 8.41 17.58 38.16
C LYS A 37 6.91 17.38 37.99
N SER A 38 6.38 16.31 38.55
CA SER A 38 4.94 16.01 38.58
C SER A 38 4.15 17.04 39.40
N PRO A 39 2.82 17.13 39.22
CA PRO A 39 1.99 18.04 40.00
C PRO A 39 1.95 17.68 41.49
N LYS A 40 2.25 16.41 41.83
CA LYS A 40 2.33 15.90 43.20
C LYS A 40 3.68 16.18 43.87
N GLY A 41 4.65 16.69 43.12
CA GLY A 41 5.97 17.08 43.62
C GLY A 41 7.08 16.04 43.42
N ASP A 42 6.74 14.83 42.97
CA ASP A 42 7.69 13.78 42.60
C ASP A 42 8.33 14.08 41.23
N TYR A 43 9.51 13.51 40.95
CA TYR A 43 10.21 13.63 39.67
C TYR A 43 10.06 12.36 38.82
N PHE A 44 10.07 12.54 37.50
CA PHE A 44 10.22 11.48 36.49
C PHE A 44 11.03 12.03 35.31
N ASP A 45 11.46 11.16 34.41
CA ASP A 45 12.18 11.58 33.21
C ASP A 45 11.27 11.45 31.99
N ILE A 46 11.43 12.35 31.02
CA ILE A 46 10.98 12.11 29.64
C ILE A 46 12.20 11.83 28.77
N VAL A 47 12.11 10.81 27.91
CA VAL A 47 13.23 10.34 27.08
C VAL A 47 12.79 10.24 25.63
N TYR A 48 13.59 10.82 24.73
CA TYR A 48 13.31 10.77 23.31
C TYR A 48 13.63 9.38 22.74
N LEU A 49 12.61 8.75 22.19
CA LEU A 49 12.68 7.55 21.37
C LEU A 49 12.50 7.94 19.89
N ASP A 50 13.43 7.55 19.02
CA ASP A 50 13.26 7.79 17.59
C ASP A 50 12.13 6.90 17.07
N ASN A 51 11.27 7.42 16.19
CA ASN A 51 10.18 6.64 15.63
C ASN A 51 10.67 5.42 14.83
N ASN A 52 11.93 5.42 14.36
CA ASN A 52 12.55 4.24 13.74
C ASN A 52 12.97 3.16 14.74
N ASP A 53 12.92 3.44 16.05
CA ASP A 53 13.15 2.46 17.11
C ASP A 53 11.83 1.77 17.56
N ASP A 54 10.67 2.30 17.14
CA ASP A 54 9.31 1.76 17.42
C ASP A 54 8.61 1.27 16.12
N ILE A 55 9.38 0.61 15.26
CA ILE A 55 8.89 -0.01 14.02
C ILE A 55 9.32 -1.47 13.91
N GLU A 56 8.88 -2.13 12.85
CA GLU A 56 9.34 -3.44 12.46
C GLU A 56 10.87 -3.45 12.33
N PRO A 57 11.54 -4.55 12.72
CA PRO A 57 12.97 -4.70 12.57
C PRO A 57 13.45 -4.34 11.16
N ILE A 58 14.50 -3.53 11.09
CA ILE A 58 15.01 -2.94 9.84
C ILE A 58 15.37 -4.01 8.80
N GLU A 59 15.76 -5.21 9.26
CA GLU A 59 16.05 -6.37 8.42
C GLU A 59 14.86 -6.88 7.58
N PHE A 60 13.62 -6.52 7.92
CA PHE A 60 12.45 -6.85 7.11
C PHE A 60 12.30 -5.94 5.89
N TYR A 61 13.00 -4.81 5.84
CA TYR A 61 13.01 -3.95 4.67
C TYR A 61 13.98 -4.46 3.60
N PRO A 62 13.66 -4.27 2.31
CA PRO A 62 14.60 -4.55 1.24
C PRO A 62 15.90 -3.76 1.42
N LYS A 63 17.05 -4.41 1.22
CA LYS A 63 18.39 -3.82 1.47
C LYS A 63 18.69 -2.51 0.75
N TYR A 64 17.98 -2.23 -0.35
CA TYR A 64 18.13 -0.98 -1.10
C TYR A 64 17.37 0.19 -0.47
N MET A 65 16.41 -0.08 0.42
CA MET A 65 15.67 0.94 1.15
C MET A 65 16.55 1.54 2.23
N LYS A 66 16.58 2.87 2.30
CA LYS A 66 17.27 3.62 3.34
C LYS A 66 16.24 4.38 4.16
N GLY A 67 16.49 4.48 5.46
CA GLY A 67 15.63 5.25 6.36
C GLY A 67 15.60 6.75 6.00
N PRO A 68 14.71 7.53 6.65
CA PRO A 68 13.81 7.10 7.71
C PRO A 68 12.72 6.14 7.21
N PHE A 69 12.38 5.14 8.03
CA PHE A 69 11.37 4.12 7.77
C PHE A 69 10.00 4.49 8.37
N MET A 70 9.97 5.54 9.19
CA MET A 70 8.77 6.18 9.70
C MET A 70 8.93 7.70 9.76
N ALA A 71 7.82 8.42 9.65
CA ALA A 71 7.81 9.88 9.75
C ALA A 71 8.32 10.34 11.13
N GLN A 72 9.17 11.36 11.13
CA GLN A 72 9.60 12.05 12.35
C GLN A 72 8.73 13.28 12.57
N TYR A 73 8.20 13.41 13.78
CA TYR A 73 7.36 14.53 14.20
C TYR A 73 8.13 15.40 15.18
N LEU A 74 9.02 16.24 14.65
CA LEU A 74 9.76 17.23 15.44
C LEU A 74 8.94 18.51 15.72
N SER A 75 7.77 18.61 15.08
CA SER A 75 6.76 19.64 15.28
C SER A 75 5.42 19.08 14.81
N TYR A 76 4.36 19.33 15.57
CA TYR A 76 2.97 19.03 15.23
C TYR A 76 2.06 19.95 16.05
N ASP A 77 0.77 19.99 15.71
CA ASP A 77 -0.24 20.78 16.41
C ASP A 77 -1.52 19.93 16.58
N GLU A 78 -1.73 19.39 17.78
CA GLU A 78 -2.93 18.61 18.09
C GLU A 78 -4.22 19.44 18.16
N THR A 79 -4.14 20.76 17.97
CA THR A 79 -5.29 21.69 17.98
C THR A 79 -5.70 22.14 16.57
N ASP A 80 -4.89 21.85 15.56
CA ASP A 80 -5.18 22.22 14.17
C ASP A 80 -6.02 21.15 13.47
N LYS A 81 -7.34 21.25 13.65
CA LYS A 81 -8.31 20.33 13.04
C LYS A 81 -8.17 20.22 11.52
N ASP A 82 -7.80 21.29 10.82
CA ASP A 82 -7.78 21.34 9.36
C ASP A 82 -6.61 20.54 8.76
N THR A 83 -5.62 20.19 9.58
CA THR A 83 -4.47 19.36 9.22
C THR A 83 -4.40 18.05 9.99
N LEU A 84 -5.48 17.63 10.65
CA LEU A 84 -5.62 16.32 11.29
C LEU A 84 -6.57 15.42 10.50
N TYR A 85 -6.23 14.13 10.37
CA TYR A 85 -7.12 13.16 9.72
C TYR A 85 -8.14 12.59 10.72
N ILE A 86 -9.13 13.41 11.08
CA ILE A 86 -10.16 13.06 12.10
C ILE A 86 -11.06 11.91 11.66
N ASP A 87 -11.27 11.73 10.35
CA ASP A 87 -12.06 10.62 9.78
C ASP A 87 -11.50 9.24 10.16
N PHE A 88 -10.25 9.16 10.60
CA PHE A 88 -9.69 7.94 11.20
C PHE A 88 -10.59 7.35 12.29
N PHE A 89 -11.21 8.20 13.11
CA PHE A 89 -12.08 7.85 14.23
C PHE A 89 -13.53 7.55 13.83
N GLN A 90 -13.88 7.60 12.54
CA GLN A 90 -15.24 7.29 12.11
C GLN A 90 -15.60 5.83 12.46
N GLY A 91 -16.71 5.65 13.19
CA GLY A 91 -17.17 4.33 13.65
C GLY A 91 -16.52 3.84 14.95
N ILE A 92 -15.58 4.60 15.52
CA ILE A 92 -14.99 4.33 16.83
C ILE A 92 -15.87 4.91 17.93
N ASN A 93 -16.11 4.14 18.99
CA ASN A 93 -16.83 4.56 20.19
C ASN A 93 -15.98 4.53 21.46
N ALA A 94 -14.78 3.94 21.37
CA ALA A 94 -13.90 3.74 22.50
C ALA A 94 -12.43 3.86 22.08
N ALA A 95 -11.59 4.44 22.94
CA ALA A 95 -10.14 4.46 22.76
C ALA A 95 -9.43 3.93 24.00
N GLU A 96 -8.57 2.93 23.84
CA GLU A 96 -7.83 2.29 24.93
C GLU A 96 -6.33 2.47 24.71
N PHE A 97 -5.59 2.87 25.75
CA PHE A 97 -4.15 3.12 25.69
C PHE A 97 -3.42 2.34 26.80
N GLU A 98 -2.50 1.46 26.42
CA GLU A 98 -1.63 0.69 27.36
C GLU A 98 -0.46 1.52 27.92
N GLU A 99 -0.17 2.69 27.34
CA GLU A 99 0.98 3.51 27.74
C GLU A 99 0.67 5.00 27.71
N VAL A 100 1.22 5.71 28.70
CA VAL A 100 1.26 7.18 28.72
C VAL A 100 2.61 7.64 28.19
N ASN A 101 2.58 8.22 27.00
CA ASN A 101 3.69 8.87 26.31
C ASN A 101 3.18 10.10 25.55
N GLU A 102 4.10 10.87 24.95
CA GLU A 102 3.77 12.05 24.15
C GLU A 102 2.62 11.83 23.17
N TYR A 103 2.67 10.75 22.39
CA TYR A 103 1.69 10.47 21.33
C TYR A 103 0.32 10.09 21.87
N SER A 104 0.26 9.26 22.92
CA SER A 104 -1.02 8.93 23.58
C SER A 104 -1.69 10.18 24.17
N ILE A 105 -0.91 11.12 24.71
CA ILE A 105 -1.42 12.37 25.29
C ILE A 105 -1.95 13.29 24.18
N ALA A 106 -1.18 13.47 23.10
CA ALA A 106 -1.62 14.25 21.94
C ALA A 106 -2.87 13.66 21.29
N LEU A 107 -2.92 12.33 21.07
CA LEU A 107 -4.11 11.65 20.55
C LEU A 107 -5.32 11.81 21.47
N THR A 108 -5.13 11.73 22.79
CA THR A 108 -6.20 11.99 23.77
C THR A 108 -6.77 13.40 23.59
N ARG A 109 -5.91 14.42 23.44
CA ARG A 109 -6.35 15.80 23.20
C ARG A 109 -7.13 15.95 21.89
N VAL A 110 -6.67 15.31 20.81
CA VAL A 110 -7.38 15.29 19.52
C VAL A 110 -8.78 14.67 19.67
N ILE A 111 -8.87 13.49 20.31
CA ILE A 111 -10.13 12.79 20.51
C ILE A 111 -11.09 13.65 21.33
N LEU A 112 -10.63 14.20 22.46
CA LEU A 112 -11.46 15.04 23.31
C LEU A 112 -11.95 16.31 22.59
N SER A 113 -11.10 16.93 21.78
CA SER A 113 -11.40 18.20 21.12
C SER A 113 -12.30 18.05 19.89
N PHE A 114 -12.13 16.98 19.11
CA PHE A 114 -12.71 16.89 17.76
C PHE A 114 -13.66 15.73 17.54
N THR A 115 -13.83 14.84 18.53
CA THR A 115 -14.80 13.75 18.46
C THR A 115 -15.86 13.89 19.54
N GLN A 116 -17.01 13.26 19.32
CA GLN A 116 -18.12 13.21 20.26
C GLN A 116 -18.41 11.76 20.61
N GLY A 117 -18.53 11.45 21.90
CA GLY A 117 -18.93 10.12 22.36
C GLY A 117 -17.87 9.02 22.23
N ILE A 118 -16.59 9.37 22.10
CA ILE A 118 -15.48 8.44 22.30
C ILE A 118 -15.00 8.59 23.74
N ASP A 119 -15.25 7.56 24.53
CA ASP A 119 -14.65 7.40 25.86
C ASP A 119 -13.21 6.90 25.71
N ILE A 120 -12.35 7.26 26.67
CA ILE A 120 -10.90 7.03 26.63
C ILE A 120 -10.47 6.33 27.91
N TRP A 121 -9.78 5.19 27.79
CA TRP A 121 -9.31 4.39 28.93
C TRP A 121 -7.79 4.26 28.95
N PHE A 122 -7.23 4.45 30.13
CA PHE A 122 -5.82 4.20 30.45
C PHE A 122 -5.73 3.26 31.67
N ASP A 123 -4.76 2.37 31.68
CA ASP A 123 -4.38 1.63 32.90
C ASP A 123 -3.25 2.31 33.71
N ASP A 124 -2.74 3.45 33.20
CA ASP A 124 -1.71 4.25 33.83
C ASP A 124 -2.27 5.61 34.33
N PRO A 125 -2.28 5.86 35.66
CA PRO A 125 -2.83 7.09 36.24
C PRO A 125 -2.04 8.35 35.91
N ARG A 126 -0.85 8.24 35.30
CA ARG A 126 -0.02 9.39 34.92
C ARG A 126 -0.66 10.25 33.83
N ILE A 127 -1.64 9.73 33.08
CA ILE A 127 -2.40 10.53 32.10
C ILE A 127 -3.03 11.79 32.73
N LEU A 128 -3.48 11.69 33.98
CA LEU A 128 -4.09 12.78 34.73
C LEU A 128 -3.10 13.90 35.11
N TRP A 129 -1.81 13.73 34.82
CA TRP A 129 -0.82 14.80 34.94
C TRP A 129 -0.85 15.76 33.74
N PHE A 130 -1.36 15.29 32.59
CA PHE A 130 -1.33 16.01 31.32
C PHE A 130 -2.72 16.38 30.79
N ILE A 131 -3.74 15.65 31.23
CA ILE A 131 -5.13 15.85 30.85
C ILE A 131 -5.90 16.23 32.11
N SER A 132 -6.56 17.39 32.05
CA SER A 132 -7.46 17.82 33.13
C SER A 132 -8.61 16.82 33.30
N GLU A 133 -9.23 16.77 34.47
CA GLU A 133 -10.39 15.89 34.70
C GLU A 133 -11.48 16.14 33.64
N ASP A 134 -11.77 15.10 32.85
CA ASP A 134 -12.78 15.05 31.79
C ASP A 134 -13.60 13.77 32.01
N ASP A 135 -14.93 13.84 31.83
CA ASP A 135 -15.84 12.73 32.12
C ASP A 135 -15.69 11.54 31.17
N ARG A 136 -15.00 11.74 30.04
CA ARG A 136 -14.67 10.69 29.08
C ARG A 136 -13.32 10.04 29.32
N VAL A 137 -12.50 10.53 30.26
CA VAL A 137 -11.17 9.96 30.54
C VAL A 137 -11.24 9.10 31.79
N HIS A 138 -11.02 7.80 31.60
CA HIS A 138 -11.16 6.76 32.62
C HIS A 138 -9.81 6.13 32.94
N VAL A 139 -9.39 6.19 34.19
CA VAL A 139 -8.21 5.44 34.68
C VAL A 139 -8.69 4.19 35.40
N VAL A 140 -8.24 3.02 34.94
CA VAL A 140 -8.68 1.70 35.41
C VAL A 140 -7.50 0.84 35.83
N GLU A 141 -7.72 -0.20 36.63
CA GLU A 141 -6.64 -1.15 36.98
C GLU A 141 -6.28 -2.10 35.82
N LYS A 142 -7.24 -2.34 34.92
CA LYS A 142 -7.11 -3.16 33.73
C LYS A 142 -7.99 -2.56 32.65
N LEU A 143 -7.44 -2.41 31.44
CA LEU A 143 -8.20 -1.95 30.28
C LEU A 143 -9.42 -2.87 30.02
N PRO A 144 -10.55 -2.29 29.56
CA PRO A 144 -11.73 -3.04 29.17
C PRO A 144 -11.43 -3.98 27.99
N GLU A 145 -12.31 -4.94 27.73
CA GLU A 145 -12.22 -5.85 26.58
C GLU A 145 -13.36 -5.52 25.61
N PHE A 146 -13.30 -4.34 24.99
CA PHE A 146 -14.30 -3.93 24.00
C PHE A 146 -14.12 -4.65 22.65
N SER A 147 -15.10 -4.49 21.76
CA SER A 147 -15.03 -5.03 20.40
C SER A 147 -13.94 -4.33 19.60
N GLY A 148 -13.04 -5.10 18.97
CA GLY A 148 -11.99 -4.55 18.10
C GLY A 148 -12.54 -3.80 16.87
N GLU A 149 -13.80 -4.04 16.47
CA GLU A 149 -14.40 -3.34 15.32
C GLU A 149 -14.71 -1.86 15.60
N THR A 150 -14.94 -1.50 16.87
CA THR A 150 -15.37 -0.14 17.26
C THR A 150 -14.40 0.53 18.25
N THR A 151 -13.29 -0.13 18.57
CA THR A 151 -12.36 0.33 19.61
C THR A 151 -11.02 0.66 19.00
N PHE A 152 -10.53 1.87 19.22
CA PHE A 152 -9.17 2.26 18.89
C PHE A 152 -8.22 1.87 20.03
N TYR A 153 -7.46 0.80 19.86
CA TYR A 153 -6.58 0.22 20.85
C TYR A 153 -5.11 0.54 20.53
N VAL A 154 -4.46 1.32 21.38
CA VAL A 154 -3.03 1.65 21.30
C VAL A 154 -2.26 0.82 22.30
N GLN A 155 -1.42 -0.08 21.78
CA GLN A 155 -0.71 -1.08 22.58
C GLN A 155 0.79 -0.83 22.62
N LYS A 156 1.44 -1.36 23.66
CA LYS A 156 2.89 -1.30 23.86
C LYS A 156 3.65 -2.17 22.86
N GLN A 157 3.07 -3.32 22.52
CA GLN A 157 3.69 -4.23 21.56
C GLN A 157 3.62 -3.66 20.15
N PHE A 158 4.69 -3.83 19.39
CA PHE A 158 4.77 -3.40 18.01
C PHE A 158 3.59 -3.97 17.17
N LYS A 159 2.89 -3.08 16.46
CA LYS A 159 1.77 -3.42 15.57
C LYS A 159 1.48 -2.30 14.58
N THR A 160 1.39 -2.65 13.29
CA THR A 160 1.20 -1.67 12.20
C THR A 160 -0.22 -1.58 11.67
N GLY A 161 -1.02 -2.63 11.88
CA GLY A 161 -2.33 -2.82 11.24
C GLY A 161 -2.25 -3.31 9.78
N LEU A 162 -1.05 -3.41 9.19
CA LEU A 162 -0.87 -3.83 7.80
C LEU A 162 -1.01 -5.34 7.61
N GLU A 163 -0.63 -6.13 8.62
CA GLU A 163 -0.54 -7.60 8.47
C GLU A 163 -1.92 -8.27 8.39
N ASP A 164 -2.90 -7.73 9.11
CA ASP A 164 -4.26 -8.25 9.26
C ASP A 164 -5.34 -7.24 8.86
N ARG A 165 -4.95 -6.05 8.38
CA ARG A 165 -5.83 -4.92 8.05
C ARG A 165 -6.59 -4.35 9.26
N ASP A 166 -6.13 -4.65 10.48
CA ASP A 166 -6.71 -4.10 11.69
C ASP A 166 -5.99 -2.80 12.09
N PHE A 167 -6.45 -1.68 11.54
CA PHE A 167 -5.98 -0.34 11.92
C PHE A 167 -6.64 0.21 13.18
N ASN A 168 -7.56 -0.55 13.78
CA ASN A 168 -8.11 -0.19 15.07
C ASN A 168 -7.16 -0.60 16.20
N ARG A 169 -6.21 -1.51 15.95
CA ARG A 169 -5.18 -1.92 16.92
C ARG A 169 -3.78 -1.60 16.43
N LEU A 170 -3.10 -0.65 17.08
CA LEU A 170 -1.82 -0.10 16.61
C LEU A 170 -0.82 0.10 17.77
N SER A 171 0.48 0.18 17.47
CA SER A 171 1.45 0.77 18.41
C SER A 171 1.39 2.30 18.40
N SER A 172 1.97 2.94 19.42
CA SER A 172 1.92 4.41 19.60
C SER A 172 2.36 5.18 18.36
N THR A 173 3.48 4.79 17.73
CA THR A 173 3.99 5.49 16.54
C THR A 173 3.04 5.38 15.33
N TYR A 174 2.45 4.21 15.09
CA TYR A 174 1.50 4.00 13.99
C TYR A 174 0.15 4.67 14.26
N ALA A 175 -0.34 4.59 15.49
CA ALA A 175 -1.53 5.29 15.97
C ALA A 175 -1.42 6.80 15.71
N PHE A 176 -0.31 7.41 16.14
CA PHE A 176 -0.06 8.83 15.94
C PHE A 176 0.03 9.20 14.46
N HIS A 177 0.81 8.44 13.68
CA HIS A 177 0.98 8.72 12.26
C HIS A 177 -0.33 8.68 11.48
N ASN A 178 -1.24 7.75 11.80
CA ASN A 178 -2.53 7.65 11.12
C ASN A 178 -3.42 8.89 11.29
N VAL A 179 -3.22 9.68 12.33
CA VAL A 179 -3.96 10.93 12.59
C VAL A 179 -3.18 12.16 12.12
N PHE A 180 -1.86 12.18 12.30
CA PHE A 180 -1.00 13.35 12.08
C PHE A 180 -0.25 13.34 10.73
N PHE A 181 -0.38 12.32 9.88
CA PHE A 181 0.29 12.31 8.57
C PHE A 181 0.02 13.55 7.69
N PRO A 182 -1.15 14.23 7.75
CA PRO A 182 -1.33 15.45 6.95
C PRO A 182 -0.38 16.57 7.37
N GLN A 183 -0.13 16.78 8.66
CA GLN A 183 0.86 17.75 9.12
C GLN A 183 2.28 17.40 8.68
N TRP A 184 2.62 16.11 8.71
CA TRP A 184 3.91 15.64 8.18
C TRP A 184 4.07 15.98 6.69
N MET A 185 3.02 15.79 5.89
CA MET A 185 3.05 16.16 4.47
C MET A 185 3.15 17.67 4.27
N LEU A 186 2.32 18.44 4.98
CA LEU A 186 2.12 19.87 4.75
C LEU A 186 3.25 20.75 5.32
N LYS A 187 4.02 20.25 6.30
CA LYS A 187 5.17 20.96 6.90
C LYS A 187 4.81 22.40 7.33
N GLY A 188 3.66 22.56 8.00
CA GLY A 188 3.16 23.85 8.51
C GLY A 188 2.36 24.69 7.51
N LYS A 189 2.00 24.14 6.35
CA LYS A 189 1.06 24.77 5.39
C LYS A 189 -0.35 24.16 5.50
N ASN A 190 -1.28 24.69 4.72
CA ASN A 190 -2.65 24.18 4.60
C ASN A 190 -2.89 23.49 3.26
N PHE A 191 -3.85 22.57 3.22
CA PHE A 191 -4.27 21.95 1.95
C PHE A 191 -4.73 22.98 0.91
N THR A 192 -5.38 24.06 1.35
CA THR A 192 -5.87 25.14 0.48
C THR A 192 -4.76 25.94 -0.20
N ASP A 193 -3.51 25.81 0.27
CA ASP A 193 -2.35 26.43 -0.38
C ASP A 193 -1.95 25.70 -1.67
N TYR A 194 -2.50 24.49 -1.87
CA TYR A 194 -2.13 23.60 -2.96
C TYR A 194 -3.33 23.28 -3.85
N LYS A 195 -3.06 23.09 -5.13
CA LYS A 195 -4.01 22.50 -6.10
C LYS A 195 -3.64 21.06 -6.43
N TYR A 196 -2.33 20.80 -6.40
CA TYR A 196 -1.73 19.58 -6.89
C TYR A 196 -0.90 18.91 -5.81
N VAL A 197 -0.69 17.62 -5.99
CA VAL A 197 0.26 16.84 -5.20
C VAL A 197 1.06 15.95 -6.14
N THR A 198 2.36 15.87 -5.88
CA THR A 198 3.29 14.98 -6.57
C THR A 198 4.06 14.18 -5.54
N MET A 199 4.44 12.96 -5.92
CA MET A 199 5.17 12.04 -5.07
C MET A 199 6.46 11.63 -5.77
N GLN A 200 7.57 11.61 -5.04
CA GLN A 200 8.82 11.07 -5.59
C GLN A 200 8.71 9.56 -5.68
N THR A 201 8.76 9.00 -6.89
CA THR A 201 8.57 7.57 -7.09
C THR A 201 9.89 6.83 -7.23
N ASN A 202 10.39 6.32 -6.10
CA ASN A 202 11.54 5.38 -6.10
C ASN A 202 11.12 3.95 -6.53
N SER A 203 10.00 3.81 -7.26
CA SER A 203 9.35 2.52 -7.45
C SER A 203 10.12 1.64 -8.44
N ILE A 204 10.53 0.45 -7.97
CA ILE A 204 10.99 -0.68 -8.78
C ILE A 204 9.78 -1.60 -9.13
N GLY A 205 8.56 -1.12 -8.91
CA GLY A 205 7.33 -1.91 -9.05
C GLY A 205 6.97 -2.19 -10.52
N GLY A 206 6.31 -3.32 -10.76
CA GLY A 206 5.66 -3.59 -12.05
C GLY A 206 4.47 -2.66 -12.30
N ILE A 207 4.05 -2.56 -13.56
CA ILE A 207 2.98 -1.62 -13.98
C ILE A 207 1.70 -1.75 -13.17
N GLY A 208 1.24 -2.98 -12.85
CA GLY A 208 0.02 -3.17 -12.06
C GLY A 208 0.11 -2.58 -10.66
N ALA A 209 1.27 -2.66 -10.00
CA ALA A 209 1.47 -2.05 -8.69
C ALA A 209 1.48 -0.52 -8.79
N ILE A 210 2.13 0.04 -9.82
CA ILE A 210 2.15 1.50 -10.05
C ILE A 210 0.73 2.01 -10.25
N LEU A 211 -0.04 1.39 -11.16
CA LEU A 211 -1.41 1.77 -11.44
C LEU A 211 -2.31 1.70 -10.19
N ALA A 212 -2.21 0.61 -9.43
CA ALA A 212 -2.99 0.44 -8.20
C ALA A 212 -2.67 1.53 -7.16
N TYR A 213 -1.39 1.81 -6.92
CA TYR A 213 -1.02 2.86 -5.97
C TYR A 213 -1.37 4.25 -6.48
N GLN A 214 -1.20 4.56 -7.77
CA GLN A 214 -1.62 5.83 -8.34
C GLN A 214 -3.12 6.08 -8.12
N LYS A 215 -3.97 5.06 -8.35
CA LYS A 215 -5.42 5.22 -8.12
C LYS A 215 -5.78 5.36 -6.64
N ARG A 216 -5.12 4.62 -5.74
CA ARG A 216 -5.29 4.80 -4.29
C ARG A 216 -4.90 6.21 -3.85
N PHE A 217 -3.75 6.70 -4.31
CA PHE A 217 -3.29 8.05 -3.98
C PHE A 217 -4.21 9.12 -4.58
N GLU A 218 -4.71 8.94 -5.81
CA GLU A 218 -5.69 9.85 -6.40
C GLU A 218 -6.95 9.96 -5.55
N ILE A 219 -7.50 8.84 -5.07
CA ILE A 219 -8.63 8.82 -4.15
C ILE A 219 -8.27 9.54 -2.84
N VAL A 220 -7.13 9.21 -2.23
CA VAL A 220 -6.68 9.85 -0.97
C VAL A 220 -6.53 11.35 -1.11
N PHE A 221 -5.92 11.83 -2.18
CA PHE A 221 -5.68 13.26 -2.36
C PHE A 221 -6.92 14.02 -2.81
N SER A 222 -7.83 13.37 -3.55
CA SER A 222 -9.12 13.94 -3.87
C SER A 222 -9.96 14.25 -2.62
N HIS A 223 -9.82 13.44 -1.56
CA HIS A 223 -10.45 13.71 -0.25
C HIS A 223 -9.97 15.04 0.35
N PHE A 224 -8.72 15.43 0.11
CA PHE A 224 -8.16 16.72 0.52
C PHE A 224 -8.29 17.83 -0.52
N GLY A 225 -9.04 17.60 -1.61
CA GLY A 225 -9.22 18.58 -2.69
C GLY A 225 -7.99 18.76 -3.59
N LEU A 226 -7.03 17.84 -3.54
CA LEU A 226 -5.80 17.89 -4.34
C LEU A 226 -5.88 16.93 -5.53
N LYS A 227 -5.37 17.36 -6.68
CA LYS A 227 -5.19 16.50 -7.85
C LYS A 227 -3.79 15.89 -7.84
N LEU A 228 -3.71 14.55 -7.92
CA LEU A 228 -2.45 13.83 -8.07
C LEU A 228 -1.87 14.06 -9.47
N ILE A 229 -0.61 14.46 -9.52
CA ILE A 229 0.20 14.62 -10.73
C ILE A 229 1.59 14.04 -10.51
N THR A 230 2.42 14.07 -11.55
CA THR A 230 3.86 13.85 -11.43
C THR A 230 4.64 14.93 -12.17
N ASN A 231 5.73 15.38 -11.56
CA ASN A 231 6.74 16.23 -12.20
C ASN A 231 7.89 15.41 -12.80
N GLU A 232 7.86 14.07 -12.67
CA GLU A 232 8.85 13.16 -13.23
C GLU A 232 8.48 12.79 -14.67
N GLU A 233 9.47 12.59 -15.55
CA GLU A 233 9.21 12.06 -16.91
C GLU A 233 8.78 10.58 -16.90
N ARG A 234 9.01 9.90 -15.78
CA ARG A 234 8.79 8.46 -15.60
C ARG A 234 8.22 8.13 -14.24
N LEU A 235 7.45 7.06 -14.16
CA LEU A 235 7.15 6.35 -12.92
C LEU A 235 7.82 4.98 -12.98
N GLY A 236 8.90 4.80 -12.22
CA GLY A 236 9.77 3.63 -12.38
C GLY A 236 10.39 3.57 -13.79
N LYS A 237 10.15 2.47 -14.51
CA LYS A 237 10.64 2.33 -15.90
C LYS A 237 9.70 2.92 -16.97
N PHE A 238 8.48 3.30 -16.61
CA PHE A 238 7.43 3.66 -17.57
C PHE A 238 7.40 5.17 -17.81
N ARG A 239 7.40 5.60 -19.07
CA ARG A 239 7.23 7.01 -19.43
C ARG A 239 5.83 7.50 -19.09
N VAL A 240 5.72 8.70 -18.54
CA VAL A 240 4.42 9.33 -18.23
C VAL A 240 3.58 9.53 -19.48
N GLU A 241 4.21 9.85 -20.62
CA GLU A 241 3.55 9.96 -21.93
C GLU A 241 2.82 8.66 -22.31
N MET A 242 3.50 7.51 -22.14
CA MET A 242 2.91 6.19 -22.36
C MET A 242 1.78 5.92 -21.37
N LEU A 243 1.98 6.23 -20.09
CA LEU A 243 0.96 6.02 -19.07
C LEU A 243 -0.32 6.82 -19.37
N ASN A 244 -0.22 8.09 -19.72
CA ASN A 244 -1.37 8.93 -20.08
C ASN A 244 -2.03 8.51 -21.41
N LYS A 245 -1.27 7.89 -22.33
CA LYS A 245 -1.81 7.39 -23.60
C LYS A 245 -2.74 6.19 -23.40
N TYR A 246 -2.38 5.26 -22.52
CA TYR A 246 -3.10 4.00 -22.35
C TYR A 246 -3.94 3.91 -21.07
N PHE A 247 -3.70 4.77 -20.09
CA PHE A 247 -4.40 4.75 -18.80
C PHE A 247 -4.99 6.10 -18.44
N SER A 248 -6.13 6.08 -17.76
CA SER A 248 -6.88 7.23 -17.28
C SER A 248 -6.32 7.76 -15.95
N LEU A 249 -5.09 8.28 -15.99
CA LEU A 249 -4.36 8.77 -14.80
C LEU A 249 -4.14 10.29 -14.74
N GLU A 250 -4.42 11.03 -15.82
CA GLU A 250 -4.27 12.51 -15.91
C GLU A 250 -3.05 13.10 -15.16
N LEU A 251 -1.86 12.49 -15.36
CA LEU A 251 -0.68 12.70 -14.50
C LEU A 251 0.02 14.05 -14.65
N THR A 252 -0.45 14.94 -15.52
CA THR A 252 0.21 16.22 -15.82
C THR A 252 -0.77 17.38 -15.72
N ALA A 253 -0.27 18.54 -15.26
CA ALA A 253 -1.03 19.78 -15.22
C ALA A 253 -0.16 20.96 -15.68
N GLU A 254 -0.64 21.74 -16.65
CA GLU A 254 0.13 22.83 -17.27
C GLU A 254 0.39 24.00 -16.33
N ASP A 255 -0.50 24.27 -15.36
CA ASP A 255 -0.35 25.33 -14.37
C ASP A 255 0.28 24.86 -13.05
N ALA A 256 0.81 23.63 -13.00
CA ALA A 256 1.54 23.14 -11.84
C ALA A 256 2.86 23.90 -11.65
N SER A 257 3.13 24.30 -10.41
CA SER A 257 4.34 25.00 -10.01
C SER A 257 4.77 24.58 -8.59
N GLY A 258 5.99 24.93 -8.20
CA GLY A 258 6.46 24.68 -6.82
C GLY A 258 5.64 25.38 -5.74
N ASP A 259 4.90 26.43 -6.11
CA ASP A 259 4.09 27.22 -5.16
C ASP A 259 2.71 26.60 -4.91
N ASN A 260 2.15 25.86 -5.88
CA ASN A 260 0.80 25.28 -5.80
C ASN A 260 0.79 23.73 -5.82
N THR A 261 1.96 23.09 -5.77
CA THR A 261 2.13 21.64 -5.78
C THR A 261 2.78 21.16 -4.49
N LEU A 262 2.07 20.32 -3.75
CA LEU A 262 2.59 19.63 -2.58
C LEU A 262 3.54 18.50 -3.02
N ILE A 263 4.76 18.48 -2.50
CA ILE A 263 5.73 17.42 -2.81
C ILE A 263 5.82 16.46 -1.62
N ILE A 264 5.59 15.19 -1.88
CA ILE A 264 5.69 14.12 -0.89
C ILE A 264 6.95 13.32 -1.14
N ASP A 265 7.90 13.47 -0.21
CA ASP A 265 9.26 12.94 -0.36
C ASP A 265 9.36 11.43 -0.09
N ASN A 266 8.37 10.85 0.60
CA ASN A 266 8.36 9.42 0.92
C ASN A 266 6.97 8.80 0.89
N GLN A 267 6.63 8.15 -0.21
CA GLN A 267 5.33 7.47 -0.39
C GLN A 267 5.09 6.32 0.60
N ILE A 268 6.13 5.73 1.19
CA ILE A 268 6.01 4.56 2.08
C ILE A 268 5.24 4.95 3.33
N PHE A 269 5.42 6.16 3.84
CA PHE A 269 4.72 6.61 5.04
C PHE A 269 3.21 6.66 4.80
N LEU A 270 2.78 7.11 3.63
CA LEU A 270 1.37 7.06 3.25
C LEU A 270 0.82 5.64 3.14
N ILE A 271 1.59 4.71 2.58
CA ILE A 271 1.18 3.29 2.46
C ILE A 271 0.93 2.67 3.83
N LYS A 272 1.57 3.18 4.89
CA LYS A 272 1.38 2.74 6.28
C LYS A 272 0.13 3.31 6.97
N THR A 273 -0.69 4.08 6.26
CA THR A 273 -1.93 4.65 6.81
C THR A 273 -3.16 3.79 6.46
N LYS A 274 -4.14 3.76 7.38
CA LYS A 274 -5.48 3.19 7.18
C LYS A 274 -6.07 3.72 5.88
N MET A 275 -6.01 5.05 5.70
CA MET A 275 -6.61 5.76 4.57
C MET A 275 -6.16 5.21 3.21
N VAL A 276 -4.86 4.91 3.03
CA VAL A 276 -4.35 4.33 1.77
C VAL A 276 -4.58 2.82 1.72
N TYR A 277 -4.34 2.12 2.83
CA TYR A 277 -4.27 0.66 2.84
C TYR A 277 -5.64 -0.01 2.74
N THR A 278 -6.70 0.62 3.26
CA THR A 278 -8.06 0.06 3.25
C THR A 278 -8.86 0.37 1.98
N ILE A 279 -8.29 1.10 1.01
CA ILE A 279 -8.94 1.34 -0.28
C ILE A 279 -8.99 0.02 -1.06
N GLU A 280 -10.17 -0.59 -1.08
CA GLU A 280 -10.49 -1.76 -1.90
C GLU A 280 -10.63 -1.35 -3.38
N GLN A 281 -10.12 -2.19 -4.28
CA GLN A 281 -10.21 -2.04 -5.74
C GLN A 281 -9.60 -0.75 -6.31
N ALA A 282 -8.38 -0.85 -6.82
CA ALA A 282 -7.68 0.29 -7.41
C ALA A 282 -7.48 0.16 -8.94
N THR A 283 -7.90 -0.96 -9.54
CA THR A 283 -7.57 -1.31 -10.92
C THR A 283 -8.72 -2.02 -11.62
N ASP A 284 -9.95 -1.50 -11.51
CA ASP A 284 -11.01 -1.93 -12.42
C ASP A 284 -10.76 -1.40 -13.85
N ALA A 285 -11.57 -1.83 -14.82
CA ALA A 285 -11.36 -1.51 -16.23
C ALA A 285 -11.47 0.00 -16.56
N SER A 286 -11.97 0.85 -15.65
CA SER A 286 -12.00 2.30 -15.80
C SER A 286 -10.62 2.94 -15.77
N ILE A 287 -9.58 2.21 -15.33
CA ILE A 287 -8.20 2.70 -15.40
C ILE A 287 -7.67 2.73 -16.83
N LEU A 288 -8.29 2.00 -17.75
CA LEU A 288 -7.90 1.97 -19.15
C LEU A 288 -8.43 3.20 -19.88
N ALA A 289 -7.56 3.86 -20.64
CA ALA A 289 -7.98 4.98 -21.48
C ALA A 289 -9.06 4.52 -22.48
N PRO A 290 -10.09 5.33 -22.77
CA PRO A 290 -11.21 4.90 -23.63
C PRO A 290 -10.77 4.36 -25.00
N GLY A 291 -9.77 4.99 -25.63
CA GLY A 291 -9.23 4.54 -26.91
C GLY A 291 -8.60 3.15 -26.80
N PHE A 292 -7.73 2.95 -25.81
CA PHE A 292 -7.07 1.67 -25.57
C PHE A 292 -8.06 0.56 -25.23
N LYS A 293 -9.07 0.87 -24.40
CA LYS A 293 -10.13 -0.07 -24.07
C LYS A 293 -10.93 -0.49 -25.32
N ASN A 294 -11.25 0.46 -26.20
CA ASN A 294 -11.96 0.17 -27.44
C ASN A 294 -11.15 -0.74 -28.36
N GLU A 295 -9.84 -0.52 -28.50
CA GLU A 295 -8.96 -1.41 -29.28
C GLU A 295 -8.95 -2.83 -28.71
N MET A 296 -8.89 -2.97 -27.37
CA MET A 296 -8.97 -4.28 -26.71
C MET A 296 -10.35 -4.93 -26.85
N ASP A 297 -11.43 -4.16 -26.87
CA ASP A 297 -12.78 -4.65 -27.15
C ASP A 297 -12.90 -5.18 -28.60
N GLU A 298 -12.38 -4.45 -29.58
CA GLU A 298 -12.35 -4.91 -30.98
C GLU A 298 -11.53 -6.19 -31.13
N TYR A 299 -10.38 -6.26 -30.45
CA TYR A 299 -9.53 -7.45 -30.45
C TYR A 299 -10.21 -8.65 -29.79
N TYR A 300 -10.93 -8.43 -28.68
CA TYR A 300 -11.76 -9.44 -28.03
C TYR A 300 -12.82 -10.02 -28.99
N GLU A 301 -13.59 -9.16 -29.67
CA GLU A 301 -14.63 -9.60 -30.60
C GLU A 301 -14.04 -10.40 -31.77
N ALA A 302 -12.92 -9.93 -32.33
CA ALA A 302 -12.23 -10.62 -33.41
C ALA A 302 -11.65 -11.99 -32.98
N LEU A 303 -11.19 -12.10 -31.74
CA LEU A 303 -10.49 -13.29 -31.26
C LEU A 303 -11.46 -14.38 -30.78
N PHE A 304 -12.51 -14.00 -30.06
CA PHE A 304 -13.42 -14.95 -29.43
C PHE A 304 -14.66 -15.24 -30.27
N GLU A 305 -15.10 -14.33 -31.13
CA GLU A 305 -16.22 -14.53 -32.06
C GLU A 305 -17.51 -15.06 -31.36
N GLY A 306 -17.77 -14.62 -30.13
CA GLY A 306 -18.91 -15.06 -29.31
C GLY A 306 -18.83 -16.51 -28.80
N ARG A 307 -17.68 -17.17 -28.88
CA ARG A 307 -17.45 -18.52 -28.35
C ARG A 307 -17.33 -18.51 -26.82
N LYS A 308 -17.63 -19.65 -26.20
CA LYS A 308 -17.40 -19.85 -24.77
C LYS A 308 -15.92 -20.18 -24.52
N VAL A 309 -15.22 -19.36 -23.74
CA VAL A 309 -13.75 -19.42 -23.59
C VAL A 309 -13.33 -19.62 -22.14
N LEU A 310 -12.45 -20.60 -21.92
CA LEU A 310 -11.72 -20.76 -20.66
C LEU A 310 -10.44 -19.93 -20.70
N GLY A 311 -10.32 -18.93 -19.83
CA GLY A 311 -9.10 -18.15 -19.65
C GLY A 311 -8.12 -18.85 -18.73
N ILE A 312 -6.85 -18.95 -19.12
CA ILE A 312 -5.79 -19.56 -18.32
C ILE A 312 -4.56 -18.65 -18.30
N LEU A 313 -4.11 -18.26 -17.10
CA LEU A 313 -2.85 -17.58 -16.87
C LEU A 313 -1.83 -18.55 -16.27
N ILE A 314 -0.75 -18.81 -17.00
CA ILE A 314 0.36 -19.63 -16.52
C ILE A 314 1.64 -18.78 -16.52
N ARG A 315 2.16 -18.51 -15.31
CA ARG A 315 3.42 -17.77 -15.11
C ARG A 315 4.59 -18.75 -15.18
N GLY A 316 5.57 -18.45 -16.02
CA GLY A 316 6.72 -19.30 -16.32
C GLY A 316 8.04 -18.52 -16.17
N THR A 317 9.03 -18.84 -17.01
CA THR A 317 10.31 -18.13 -17.15
C THR A 317 10.92 -17.64 -15.84
N ASP A 318 10.78 -16.36 -15.49
CA ASP A 318 11.35 -15.76 -14.28
C ASP A 318 10.79 -16.37 -13.00
N TYR A 319 9.53 -16.79 -12.97
CA TYR A 319 8.96 -17.52 -11.82
C TYR A 319 9.59 -18.91 -11.63
N ILE A 320 10.05 -19.54 -12.72
CA ILE A 320 10.73 -20.85 -12.69
C ILE A 320 12.22 -20.65 -12.39
N SER A 321 12.89 -19.72 -13.08
CA SER A 321 14.34 -19.48 -12.98
C SER A 321 14.77 -18.92 -11.62
N THR A 322 13.90 -18.17 -10.94
CA THR A 322 14.17 -17.60 -9.62
C THR A 322 13.85 -18.55 -8.46
N GLY A 323 13.21 -19.69 -8.72
CA GLY A 323 12.93 -20.70 -7.71
C GLY A 323 11.99 -20.22 -6.59
N LEU A 324 11.00 -19.38 -6.92
CA LEU A 324 10.06 -18.84 -5.93
C LEU A 324 9.37 -19.96 -5.13
N SER A 325 9.32 -19.77 -3.81
CA SER A 325 8.76 -20.71 -2.85
C SER A 325 7.45 -20.21 -2.22
N GLY A 326 6.80 -21.08 -1.45
CA GLY A 326 5.56 -20.76 -0.74
C GLY A 326 4.40 -20.40 -1.68
N GLU A 327 3.62 -19.38 -1.31
CA GLU A 327 2.41 -18.99 -2.07
C GLU A 327 2.69 -18.49 -3.48
N ARG A 328 3.92 -18.07 -3.79
CA ARG A 328 4.32 -17.61 -5.13
C ARG A 328 4.79 -18.73 -6.05
N ARG A 329 4.80 -19.98 -5.57
CA ARG A 329 5.13 -21.14 -6.39
C ARG A 329 4.01 -21.41 -7.39
N MET A 330 4.37 -21.53 -8.67
CA MET A 330 3.44 -21.74 -9.76
C MET A 330 3.22 -23.24 -10.03
N ALA A 331 1.97 -23.62 -10.29
CA ALA A 331 1.62 -24.94 -10.78
C ALA A 331 2.14 -25.13 -12.20
N THR A 332 2.71 -26.30 -12.46
CA THR A 332 3.16 -26.72 -13.78
C THR A 332 1.97 -27.11 -14.67
N VAL A 333 2.16 -27.08 -16.00
CA VAL A 333 1.12 -27.52 -16.95
C VAL A 333 0.56 -28.91 -16.57
N PRO A 334 1.38 -29.97 -16.34
CA PRO A 334 0.88 -31.29 -15.93
C PRO A 334 0.01 -31.28 -14.67
N GLN A 335 0.31 -30.42 -13.69
CA GLN A 335 -0.50 -30.30 -12.47
C GLN A 335 -1.85 -29.62 -12.74
N MET A 336 -1.92 -28.73 -13.73
CA MET A 336 -3.15 -28.03 -14.10
C MET A 336 -4.06 -28.86 -15.01
N LEU A 337 -3.49 -29.73 -15.87
CA LEU A 337 -4.23 -30.50 -16.88
C LEU A 337 -5.49 -31.21 -16.36
N PRO A 338 -5.49 -31.92 -15.21
CA PRO A 338 -6.69 -32.59 -14.74
C PRO A 338 -7.87 -31.64 -14.48
N THR A 339 -7.60 -30.47 -13.92
CA THR A 339 -8.64 -29.47 -13.63
C THR A 339 -9.11 -28.80 -14.92
N ILE A 340 -8.19 -28.54 -15.85
CA ILE A 340 -8.51 -27.96 -17.16
C ILE A 340 -9.45 -28.89 -17.92
N HIS A 341 -9.11 -30.18 -18.04
CA HIS A 341 -9.98 -31.18 -18.68
C HIS A 341 -11.35 -31.27 -18.01
N GLN A 342 -11.37 -31.31 -16.67
CA GLN A 342 -12.62 -31.31 -15.92
C GLN A 342 -13.52 -30.11 -16.29
N TRP A 343 -12.98 -28.89 -16.32
CA TRP A 343 -13.78 -27.70 -16.64
C TRP A 343 -14.22 -27.67 -18.10
N LEU A 344 -13.37 -28.12 -19.03
CA LEU A 344 -13.74 -28.27 -20.44
C LEU A 344 -14.93 -29.21 -20.64
N GLU A 345 -14.96 -30.32 -19.89
CA GLU A 345 -16.04 -31.31 -19.96
C GLU A 345 -17.32 -30.84 -19.25
N GLU A 346 -17.21 -30.31 -18.03
CA GLU A 346 -18.36 -29.91 -17.21
C GLU A 346 -19.10 -28.69 -17.77
N ASP A 347 -18.35 -27.67 -18.20
CA ASP A 347 -18.92 -26.37 -18.56
C ASP A 347 -19.00 -26.15 -20.08
N GLY A 348 -18.38 -27.01 -20.89
CA GLY A 348 -18.49 -27.00 -22.36
C GLY A 348 -17.84 -25.78 -23.04
N TYR A 349 -16.57 -25.49 -22.76
CA TYR A 349 -15.83 -24.41 -23.44
C TYR A 349 -15.39 -24.80 -24.87
N ASP A 350 -15.51 -23.88 -25.82
CA ASP A 350 -15.12 -24.04 -27.21
C ASP A 350 -13.61 -23.85 -27.44
N ARG A 351 -13.00 -22.97 -26.62
CA ARG A 351 -11.62 -22.51 -26.76
C ARG A 351 -10.98 -22.28 -25.38
N ILE A 352 -9.65 -22.25 -25.39
CA ILE A 352 -8.83 -21.87 -24.25
C ILE A 352 -8.04 -20.64 -24.67
N PHE A 353 -8.19 -19.55 -23.94
CA PHE A 353 -7.30 -18.40 -24.08
C PHE A 353 -6.16 -18.53 -23.07
N LEU A 354 -4.93 -18.68 -23.57
CA LEU A 354 -3.73 -18.85 -22.77
C LEU A 354 -2.91 -17.56 -22.75
N ALA A 355 -2.74 -17.00 -21.55
CA ALA A 355 -1.75 -15.97 -21.27
C ALA A 355 -0.52 -16.61 -20.63
N THR A 356 0.61 -16.51 -21.31
CA THR A 356 1.92 -16.92 -20.79
C THR A 356 3.04 -16.21 -21.54
N GLU A 357 4.02 -15.73 -20.79
CA GLU A 357 5.30 -15.21 -21.29
C GLU A 357 6.29 -16.31 -21.71
N ASP A 358 5.97 -17.58 -21.44
CA ASP A 358 6.85 -18.73 -21.57
C ASP A 358 6.51 -19.59 -22.80
N ASP A 359 7.49 -19.77 -23.69
CA ASP A 359 7.31 -20.52 -24.94
C ASP A 359 7.23 -22.04 -24.70
N ASP A 360 7.91 -22.56 -23.67
CA ASP A 360 7.86 -23.98 -23.29
C ASP A 360 6.46 -24.36 -22.77
N ILE A 361 5.81 -23.43 -22.06
CA ILE A 361 4.42 -23.59 -21.59
C ILE A 361 3.44 -23.53 -22.76
N LEU A 362 3.63 -22.60 -23.69
CA LEU A 362 2.80 -22.50 -24.90
C LEU A 362 2.87 -23.79 -25.72
N ASP A 363 4.07 -24.34 -25.91
CA ASP A 363 4.29 -25.59 -26.64
C ASP A 363 3.57 -26.77 -25.98
N GLN A 364 3.67 -26.91 -24.64
CA GLN A 364 2.97 -27.95 -23.89
C GLN A 364 1.44 -27.85 -24.04
N MET A 365 0.89 -26.65 -23.85
CA MET A 365 -0.55 -26.42 -23.96
C MET A 365 -1.06 -26.63 -25.40
N LYS A 366 -0.29 -26.25 -26.42
CA LYS A 366 -0.62 -26.53 -27.83
C LYS A 366 -0.52 -28.02 -28.15
N SER A 367 0.44 -28.75 -27.58
CA SER A 367 0.54 -30.20 -27.76
C SER A 367 -0.68 -30.91 -27.20
N GLU A 368 -1.22 -30.45 -26.06
CA GLU A 368 -2.37 -31.07 -25.41
C GLU A 368 -3.71 -30.69 -26.07
N PHE A 369 -3.93 -29.41 -26.33
CA PHE A 369 -5.25 -28.89 -26.73
C PHE A 369 -5.31 -28.46 -28.20
N GLY A 370 -4.18 -28.47 -28.92
CA GLY A 370 -4.09 -28.20 -30.34
C GLY A 370 -4.71 -26.85 -30.74
N LYS A 371 -5.62 -26.90 -31.72
CA LYS A 371 -6.30 -25.71 -32.28
C LYS A 371 -7.28 -25.03 -31.31
N ARG A 372 -7.51 -25.59 -30.12
CA ARG A 372 -8.34 -24.93 -29.09
C ARG A 372 -7.59 -23.81 -28.38
N ILE A 373 -6.26 -23.81 -28.39
CA ILE A 373 -5.44 -22.76 -27.80
C ILE A 373 -5.48 -21.51 -28.67
N ILE A 374 -5.80 -20.40 -28.01
CA ILE A 374 -5.66 -19.04 -28.50
C ILE A 374 -4.68 -18.33 -27.57
N ALA A 375 -3.73 -17.59 -28.11
CA ALA A 375 -2.80 -16.78 -27.32
C ALA A 375 -2.48 -15.48 -28.07
N VAL A 376 -2.19 -14.40 -27.34
CA VAL A 376 -1.78 -13.12 -27.94
C VAL A 376 -0.47 -13.32 -28.70
N ALA A 377 -0.35 -12.66 -29.85
CA ALA A 377 0.93 -12.58 -30.56
C ALA A 377 1.87 -11.69 -29.75
N GLN A 378 2.91 -12.30 -29.17
CA GLN A 378 3.94 -11.61 -28.40
C GLN A 378 5.24 -12.38 -28.52
N GLU A 379 6.35 -11.68 -28.32
CA GLU A 379 7.63 -12.32 -28.07
C GLU A 379 7.56 -13.10 -26.75
N ARG A 380 8.16 -14.29 -26.74
CA ARG A 380 8.19 -15.19 -25.59
C ARG A 380 9.61 -15.66 -25.38
N HIS A 381 9.93 -15.95 -24.12
CA HIS A 381 11.22 -16.50 -23.75
C HIS A 381 11.05 -17.97 -23.33
N ARG A 382 12.14 -18.72 -23.42
CA ARG A 382 12.25 -20.07 -22.85
C ARG A 382 13.00 -20.00 -21.54
N VAL A 383 12.77 -20.96 -20.65
CA VAL A 383 13.51 -21.02 -19.38
C VAL A 383 15.03 -21.12 -19.63
N SER A 384 15.44 -21.75 -20.73
CA SER A 384 16.84 -21.86 -21.17
C SER A 384 17.52 -20.54 -21.51
N ASP A 385 16.76 -19.47 -21.73
CA ASP A 385 17.31 -18.15 -22.08
C ASP A 385 17.83 -17.40 -20.84
N PHE A 386 17.48 -17.88 -19.64
CA PHE A 386 17.78 -17.24 -18.36
C PHE A 386 18.97 -17.90 -17.67
N ARG A 387 19.79 -17.07 -17.03
CA ARG A 387 20.68 -17.53 -15.96
C ARG A 387 19.87 -17.78 -14.69
N GLU A 388 20.35 -18.65 -13.81
CA GLU A 388 19.71 -18.92 -12.51
C GLU A 388 19.51 -17.61 -11.73
N GLY A 389 18.28 -17.36 -11.27
CA GLY A 389 17.90 -16.14 -10.57
C GLY A 389 17.68 -14.90 -11.44
N GLN A 390 17.87 -14.97 -12.77
CA GLN A 390 17.66 -13.83 -13.67
C GLN A 390 16.18 -13.60 -13.95
N ILE A 391 15.74 -12.34 -13.94
CA ILE A 391 14.37 -11.93 -14.28
C ILE A 391 14.27 -11.40 -15.72
N ILE A 392 13.06 -11.38 -16.30
CA ILE A 392 12.81 -10.93 -17.68
C ILE A 392 13.38 -9.52 -17.93
N SER A 393 13.12 -8.58 -17.02
CA SER A 393 13.59 -7.21 -17.20
C SER A 393 15.12 -7.05 -17.17
N GLU A 394 15.85 -8.02 -16.61
CA GLU A 394 17.32 -8.05 -16.66
C GLU A 394 17.79 -8.61 -17.99
N LEU A 395 17.18 -9.72 -18.45
CA LEU A 395 17.46 -10.30 -19.76
C LEU A 395 17.24 -9.27 -20.87
N GLU A 396 16.09 -8.59 -20.86
CA GLU A 396 15.75 -7.53 -21.82
C GLU A 396 16.78 -6.39 -21.84
N LYS A 397 17.24 -5.93 -20.66
CA LYS A 397 18.26 -4.86 -20.59
C LYS A 397 19.62 -5.28 -21.15
N GLU A 398 19.94 -6.57 -21.09
CA GLU A 398 21.20 -7.11 -21.62
C GLU A 398 21.15 -7.31 -23.13
N THR A 399 19.98 -7.59 -23.69
CA THR A 399 19.80 -7.98 -25.10
C THR A 399 19.34 -6.83 -25.98
N ILE A 400 18.65 -5.83 -25.42
CA ILE A 400 18.02 -4.75 -26.18
C ILE A 400 18.89 -3.49 -26.19
N PRO A 401 19.11 -2.87 -27.37
CA PRO A 401 19.82 -1.60 -27.48
C PRO A 401 19.16 -0.49 -26.63
N PRO A 402 19.93 0.36 -25.93
CA PRO A 402 19.38 1.40 -25.04
C PRO A 402 18.39 2.36 -25.72
N ASP A 403 18.56 2.64 -27.01
CA ASP A 403 17.68 3.50 -27.81
C ASP A 403 16.32 2.88 -28.13
N LYS A 404 16.17 1.57 -27.95
CA LYS A 404 14.91 0.82 -28.17
C LYS A 404 14.22 0.39 -26.88
N LEU A 405 14.81 0.66 -25.73
CA LEU A 405 14.30 0.18 -24.44
C LEU A 405 12.89 0.69 -24.16
N ASP A 406 12.59 1.94 -24.52
CA ASP A 406 11.27 2.54 -24.27
C ASP A 406 10.17 1.93 -25.13
N GLU A 407 10.44 1.72 -26.42
CA GLU A 407 9.52 1.06 -27.35
C GLU A 407 9.19 -0.36 -26.86
N MET A 408 10.21 -1.11 -26.44
CA MET A 408 10.02 -2.44 -25.89
C MET A 408 9.24 -2.43 -24.56
N VAL A 409 9.54 -1.50 -23.65
CA VAL A 409 8.79 -1.37 -22.38
C VAL A 409 7.33 -1.04 -22.65
N GLU A 410 7.03 -0.17 -23.60
CA GLU A 410 5.66 0.11 -24.05
C GLU A 410 5.01 -1.17 -24.60
N ASP A 411 5.59 -1.79 -25.63
CA ASP A 411 5.03 -2.97 -26.30
C ASP A 411 4.75 -4.13 -25.35
N THR A 412 5.72 -4.47 -24.49
CA THR A 412 5.57 -5.54 -23.49
C THR A 412 4.47 -5.23 -22.48
N THR A 413 4.35 -3.97 -22.06
CA THR A 413 3.30 -3.52 -21.14
C THR A 413 1.92 -3.61 -21.79
N ILE A 414 1.79 -3.18 -23.04
CA ILE A 414 0.52 -3.19 -23.77
C ILE A 414 0.07 -4.61 -24.05
N ASN A 415 0.97 -5.48 -24.52
CA ASN A 415 0.67 -6.91 -24.73
C ASN A 415 0.23 -7.61 -23.43
N TYR A 416 0.85 -7.25 -22.30
CA TYR A 416 0.42 -7.73 -20.99
C TYR A 416 -1.01 -7.31 -20.67
N PHE A 417 -1.38 -6.03 -20.89
CA PHE A 417 -2.76 -5.58 -20.66
C PHE A 417 -3.77 -6.18 -21.62
N TYR A 418 -3.43 -6.38 -22.89
CA TYR A 418 -4.27 -7.17 -23.81
C TYR A 418 -4.54 -8.57 -23.25
N ALA A 419 -3.51 -9.27 -22.77
CA ALA A 419 -3.67 -10.59 -22.19
C ALA A 419 -4.57 -10.58 -20.94
N LEU A 420 -4.34 -9.65 -20.00
CA LEU A 420 -5.18 -9.55 -18.79
C LEU A 420 -6.62 -9.17 -19.12
N TYR A 421 -6.82 -8.23 -20.03
CA TYR A 421 -8.15 -7.79 -20.43
C TYR A 421 -8.93 -8.93 -21.09
N LEU A 422 -8.33 -9.66 -22.03
CA LEU A 422 -8.94 -10.81 -22.67
C LEU A 422 -9.26 -11.94 -21.67
N LEU A 423 -8.35 -12.21 -20.71
CA LEU A 423 -8.63 -13.16 -19.62
C LEU A 423 -9.85 -12.72 -18.81
N SER A 424 -9.96 -11.43 -18.48
CA SER A 424 -11.09 -10.87 -17.71
C SER A 424 -12.43 -10.98 -18.43
N ARG A 425 -12.40 -11.18 -19.75
CA ARG A 425 -13.56 -11.31 -20.62
C ARG A 425 -13.89 -12.77 -20.99
N CYS A 426 -13.09 -13.73 -20.53
CA CYS A 426 -13.42 -15.15 -20.63
C CYS A 426 -14.60 -15.52 -19.72
N ASP A 427 -15.23 -16.66 -19.98
CA ASP A 427 -16.37 -17.15 -19.17
C ASP A 427 -15.93 -17.65 -17.80
N SER A 428 -14.74 -18.25 -17.73
CA SER A 428 -14.10 -18.71 -16.49
C SER A 428 -12.60 -18.48 -16.54
N PHE A 429 -11.95 -18.47 -15.38
CA PHE A 429 -10.54 -18.12 -15.24
C PHE A 429 -9.78 -19.08 -14.32
N MET A 430 -8.62 -19.55 -14.78
CA MET A 430 -7.65 -20.28 -13.97
C MET A 430 -6.29 -19.58 -13.94
N CYS A 431 -5.63 -19.58 -12.78
CA CYS A 431 -4.25 -19.11 -12.64
C CYS A 431 -3.36 -20.14 -11.97
N SER A 432 -2.16 -20.34 -12.53
CA SER A 432 -1.13 -21.25 -12.00
C SER A 432 -0.69 -20.98 -10.55
N GLY A 433 -0.92 -19.79 -9.99
CA GLY A 433 -0.57 -19.46 -8.60
C GLY A 433 -0.82 -18.00 -8.23
N GLN A 434 -0.28 -17.54 -7.10
CA GLN A 434 -0.41 -16.14 -6.67
C GLN A 434 0.50 -15.22 -7.51
N CYS A 435 -0.11 -14.33 -8.29
CA CYS A 435 0.56 -13.25 -9.00
C CYS A 435 -0.38 -12.04 -9.15
N ASN A 436 0.17 -10.86 -9.42
CA ASN A 436 -0.64 -9.64 -9.60
C ASN A 436 -1.61 -9.76 -10.79
N GLY A 437 -1.30 -10.60 -11.79
CA GLY A 437 -2.21 -10.85 -12.91
C GLY A 437 -3.51 -11.52 -12.48
N TRP A 438 -3.50 -12.35 -11.43
CA TRP A 438 -4.73 -12.90 -10.85
C TRP A 438 -5.64 -11.79 -10.32
N ASP A 439 -5.08 -10.85 -9.56
CA ASP A 439 -5.86 -9.77 -8.93
C ASP A 439 -6.47 -8.86 -10.01
N VAL A 440 -5.66 -8.38 -10.96
CA VAL A 440 -6.14 -7.47 -12.04
C VAL A 440 -7.21 -8.12 -12.92
N VAL A 441 -7.08 -9.41 -13.26
CA VAL A 441 -8.07 -10.11 -14.09
C VAL A 441 -9.41 -10.21 -13.37
N ASN A 442 -9.42 -10.50 -12.06
CA ASN A 442 -10.65 -10.56 -11.28
C ASN A 442 -11.26 -9.15 -11.11
N ASP A 443 -10.44 -8.13 -10.88
CA ASP A 443 -10.90 -6.73 -10.78
C ASP A 443 -11.56 -6.26 -12.09
N PHE A 444 -10.91 -6.47 -13.24
CA PHE A 444 -11.48 -6.15 -14.56
C PHE A 444 -12.76 -6.94 -14.85
N ASN A 445 -12.82 -8.20 -14.41
CA ASN A 445 -13.99 -9.05 -14.58
C ASN A 445 -15.15 -8.62 -13.68
N GLY A 446 -14.90 -7.96 -12.54
CA GLY A 446 -15.96 -7.45 -11.65
C GLY A 446 -16.94 -8.52 -11.18
N GLY A 447 -16.46 -9.75 -10.95
CA GLY A 447 -17.26 -10.86 -10.44
C GLY A 447 -18.21 -11.53 -11.44
N ARG A 448 -17.97 -11.38 -12.75
CA ARG A 448 -18.78 -11.98 -13.82
C ARG A 448 -18.38 -13.41 -14.23
N PHE A 449 -17.23 -13.92 -13.79
CA PHE A 449 -16.81 -15.29 -14.10
C PHE A 449 -17.80 -16.33 -13.58
N LEU A 450 -18.04 -17.37 -14.38
CA LEU A 450 -18.76 -18.56 -13.94
C LEU A 450 -17.98 -19.29 -12.84
N ARG A 451 -16.66 -19.45 -13.04
CA ARG A 451 -15.72 -19.98 -12.05
C ARG A 451 -14.40 -19.24 -12.15
N SER A 452 -13.77 -19.00 -11.00
CA SER A 452 -12.37 -18.60 -10.93
C SER A 452 -11.61 -19.55 -10.00
N TYR A 453 -10.39 -19.94 -10.39
CA TYR A 453 -9.57 -20.87 -9.62
C TYR A 453 -8.09 -20.49 -9.66
N LYS A 454 -7.49 -20.39 -8.47
CA LYS A 454 -6.08 -20.13 -8.28
C LYS A 454 -5.44 -21.37 -7.65
N PHE A 455 -4.48 -21.96 -8.35
CA PHE A 455 -3.76 -23.12 -7.84
C PHE A 455 -2.91 -22.75 -6.63
N LYS A 456 -2.77 -23.71 -5.70
CA LYS A 456 -1.84 -23.64 -4.58
C LYS A 456 -0.95 -24.88 -4.63
N VAL A 457 0.36 -24.68 -4.80
CA VAL A 457 1.34 -25.76 -4.78
C VAL A 457 1.86 -25.90 -3.36
N VAL A 458 1.37 -26.91 -2.64
CA VAL A 458 1.87 -27.27 -1.30
C VAL A 458 3.01 -28.26 -1.47
N GLU A 459 4.05 -28.16 -0.64
CA GLU A 459 5.18 -29.09 -0.61
C GLU A 459 4.78 -30.54 -0.30
#